data_AF-A0A8D2CB91-F1
#
_entry.id   AF-A0A8D2CB91-F1
#
_cell.length_a   1.000
_cell.length_b   1.000
_cell.length_c   1.000
_cell.angle_alpha   90.00
_cell.angle_beta   90.00
_cell.angle_gamma   90.00
#
_symmetry.space_group_name_H-M   'P 1'
#
loop_
_entity.id
_entity.type
_entity.pdbx_description
1 polymer ?
#
loop_
_entity_poly.entity_id
_entity_poly.type
_entity_poly.pdbx_seq_one_letter_code
_entity_poly.pdbx_strand_id
1 'polypeptide(L)'
;IISIIIILAGAIAFIIGFGISAFSIPEVNVDSNASSESLRCEAPRWFPQPTVVWASQVDQGANFSEVSNTSFELNPENVTMKVVSVLYNVTINTTYSCMIENDIAKATGDIRVTDSEIKRQSHLQLLNSKASLCLSSFVAISWVLLPLCPYLMLK
;
A
#
# COMPACT_ATOMS: atom_id res chain seq x y z
N ILE A 1 -22.66 -3.07 -34.69
CA ILE A 1 -22.37 -4.30 -33.90
C ILE A 1 -20.87 -4.40 -33.61
N ILE A 2 -20.01 -4.50 -34.63
CA ILE A 2 -18.55 -4.63 -34.45
C ILE A 2 -17.95 -3.45 -33.66
N SER A 3 -18.32 -2.20 -33.97
CA SER A 3 -17.83 -1.02 -33.23
C SER A 3 -18.23 -1.03 -31.75
N ILE A 4 -19.42 -1.56 -31.42
CA ILE A 4 -19.90 -1.65 -30.05
C ILE A 4 -19.08 -2.69 -29.26
N ILE A 5 -18.74 -3.82 -29.90
CA ILE A 5 -17.91 -4.86 -29.30
C ILE A 5 -16.49 -4.34 -29.01
N ILE A 6 -15.90 -3.56 -29.93
CA ILE A 6 -14.57 -2.97 -29.73
C ILE A 6 -14.58 -1.95 -28.58
N ILE A 7 -15.61 -1.10 -28.50
CA ILE A 7 -15.75 -0.12 -27.41
C ILE A 7 -15.92 -0.84 -26.06
N LEU A 8 -16.76 -1.88 -26.00
CA LEU A 8 -16.95 -2.69 -24.79
C LEU A 8 -15.67 -3.41 -24.37
N ALA A 9 -14.95 -4.04 -25.30
CA ALA A 9 -13.70 -4.73 -25.01
C ALA A 9 -12.61 -3.74 -24.51
N GLY A 10 -12.52 -2.56 -25.13
CA GLY A 10 -11.62 -1.49 -24.69
C GLY A 10 -11.96 -0.97 -23.30
N ALA A 11 -13.25 -0.76 -23.00
CA ALA A 11 -13.70 -0.33 -21.68
C ALA A 11 -13.39 -1.37 -20.59
N ILE A 12 -13.62 -2.66 -20.87
CA ILE A 12 -13.32 -3.75 -19.92
C ILE A 12 -11.82 -3.84 -19.66
N ALA A 13 -10.98 -3.80 -20.71
CA ALA A 13 -9.52 -3.81 -20.56
C ALA A 13 -9.01 -2.58 -19.79
N PHE A 14 -9.63 -1.41 -20.00
CA PHE A 14 -9.30 -0.18 -19.27
C PHE A 14 -9.68 -0.26 -17.78
N ILE A 15 -10.84 -0.86 -17.46
CA ILE A 15 -11.30 -1.08 -16.08
C ILE A 15 -10.41 -2.10 -15.37
N ILE A 16 -10.02 -3.20 -16.03
CA ILE A 16 -9.12 -4.22 -15.45
C ILE A 16 -7.69 -3.68 -15.31
N GLY A 17 -7.28 -2.78 -16.20
CA GLY A 17 -5.98 -2.08 -16.13
C GLY A 17 -5.85 -1.10 -14.96
N PHE A 18 -6.95 -0.80 -14.25
CA PHE A 18 -6.90 -0.09 -12.99
C PHE A 18 -6.36 -1.05 -11.92
N GLY A 19 -5.06 -0.99 -11.69
CA GLY A 19 -4.38 -1.83 -10.69
C GLY A 19 -5.12 -1.78 -9.35
N ILE A 20 -5.60 -2.93 -8.91
CA ILE A 20 -6.21 -3.07 -7.58
C ILE A 20 -5.07 -2.95 -6.58
N SER A 21 -5.19 -2.00 -5.65
CA SER A 21 -4.27 -1.85 -4.54
C SER A 21 -5.07 -1.83 -3.24
N ALA A 22 -4.49 -2.38 -2.19
CA ALA A 22 -5.12 -2.48 -0.89
C ALA A 22 -4.09 -2.13 0.19
N PHE A 23 -4.47 -1.22 1.08
CA PHE A 23 -3.62 -0.77 2.17
C PHE A 23 -4.44 -0.75 3.45
N SER A 24 -3.81 -1.14 4.54
CA SER A 24 -4.40 -1.08 5.88
C SER A 24 -3.42 -0.42 6.84
N ILE A 25 -3.99 0.34 7.76
CA ILE A 25 -3.24 0.98 8.83
C ILE A 25 -2.72 -0.13 9.76
N PRO A 26 -1.40 -0.17 10.07
CA PRO A 26 -0.86 -1.16 10.99
C PRO A 26 -1.33 -0.86 12.41
N GLU A 27 -1.67 -1.91 13.14
CA GLU A 27 -1.88 -1.88 14.58
C GLU A 27 -0.60 -2.35 15.26
N VAL A 28 -0.07 -1.50 16.15
CA VAL A 28 1.15 -1.80 16.91
C VAL A 28 0.81 -1.98 18.38
N ASN A 29 1.21 -3.11 18.93
CA ASN A 29 0.97 -3.47 20.32
C ASN A 29 2.21 -4.05 20.99
N VAL A 30 2.23 -4.05 22.33
CA VAL A 30 3.19 -4.86 23.09
C VAL A 30 2.82 -6.32 22.90
N ASP A 31 3.78 -7.15 22.53
CA ASP A 31 3.55 -8.59 22.42
C ASP A 31 3.40 -9.16 23.83
N SER A 32 2.28 -9.82 24.11
CA SER A 32 2.02 -10.43 25.42
C SER A 32 2.60 -11.82 25.56
N ASN A 33 2.99 -12.45 24.44
CA ASN A 33 3.50 -13.83 24.41
C ASN A 33 5.02 -13.89 24.67
N ALA A 34 5.73 -12.84 24.27
CA ALA A 34 7.10 -12.57 24.70
C ALA A 34 7.05 -11.54 25.84
N SER A 35 8.10 -11.40 26.65
CA SER A 35 8.17 -10.38 27.72
C SER A 35 7.77 -8.98 27.18
N SER A 36 7.45 -8.02 28.05
CA SER A 36 7.14 -6.61 27.67
C SER A 36 8.27 -5.86 26.93
N GLU A 37 9.27 -6.60 26.46
CA GLU A 37 10.46 -6.23 25.72
C GLU A 37 10.31 -6.49 24.21
N SER A 38 9.13 -6.91 23.73
CA SER A 38 8.85 -7.00 22.29
C SER A 38 7.57 -6.28 21.86
N LEU A 39 7.61 -5.80 20.61
CA LEU A 39 6.52 -5.07 19.96
C LEU A 39 6.05 -5.84 18.73
N ARG A 40 4.75 -5.87 18.51
CA ARG A 40 4.10 -6.54 17.39
C ARG A 40 3.33 -5.55 16.54
N CYS A 41 3.66 -5.50 15.27
CA CYS A 41 3.02 -4.68 14.24
C CYS A 41 2.26 -5.58 13.28
N GLU A 42 0.94 -5.39 13.17
CA GLU A 42 0.09 -6.19 12.31
C GLU A 42 -0.71 -5.31 11.34
N ALA A 43 -0.69 -5.64 10.05
CA ALA A 43 -1.52 -5.00 9.05
C ALA A 43 -2.23 -6.05 8.19
N PRO A 44 -3.58 -6.12 8.21
CA PRO A 44 -4.33 -7.28 7.71
C PRO A 44 -4.44 -7.36 6.17
N ARG A 45 -4.34 -6.22 5.48
CA ARG A 45 -4.58 -6.15 4.02
C ARG A 45 -3.56 -5.25 3.34
N TRP A 46 -2.61 -5.88 2.65
CA TRP A 46 -1.61 -5.22 1.83
C TRP A 46 -1.49 -5.86 0.45
N PHE A 47 -1.49 -5.03 -0.58
CA PHE A 47 -1.14 -5.40 -1.94
C PHE A 47 -0.75 -4.14 -2.74
N PRO A 48 0.36 -4.13 -3.49
CA PRO A 48 1.36 -5.20 -3.66
C PRO A 48 2.21 -5.43 -2.41
N GLN A 49 3.04 -6.48 -2.42
CA GLN A 49 3.90 -6.85 -1.29
C GLN A 49 4.73 -5.65 -0.80
N PRO A 50 4.60 -5.26 0.48
CA PRO A 50 5.36 -4.14 1.03
C PRO A 50 6.66 -4.59 1.69
N THR A 51 7.50 -3.59 1.99
CA THR A 51 8.66 -3.71 2.87
C THR A 51 8.29 -3.21 4.26
N VAL A 52 8.81 -3.87 5.30
CA VAL A 52 8.65 -3.42 6.69
C VAL A 52 9.98 -2.94 7.23
N VAL A 53 9.98 -1.74 7.81
CA VAL A 53 11.16 -1.14 8.43
C VAL A 53 10.76 -0.67 9.83
N TRP A 54 11.59 -1.00 10.81
CA TRP A 54 11.47 -0.44 12.15
C TRP A 54 12.41 0.75 12.30
N ALA A 55 11.97 1.76 13.03
CA ALA A 55 12.79 2.87 13.46
C ALA A 55 12.55 3.15 14.94
N SER A 56 13.56 3.66 15.63
CA SER A 56 13.41 4.20 16.97
C SER A 56 13.61 5.71 16.95
N GLN A 57 13.02 6.41 17.93
CA GLN A 57 13.25 7.85 18.09
C GLN A 57 14.71 8.20 18.41
N VAL A 58 15.46 7.26 19.02
CA VAL A 58 16.86 7.48 19.46
C VAL A 58 17.82 7.26 18.29
N ASP A 59 17.59 6.19 17.53
CA ASP A 59 18.46 5.75 16.45
C ASP A 59 17.70 5.69 15.14
N GLN A 60 17.42 6.86 14.56
CA GLN A 60 16.60 7.01 13.36
C GLN A 60 17.25 6.43 12.08
N GLY A 61 18.52 6.00 12.16
CA GLY A 61 19.27 5.36 11.08
C GLY A 61 19.85 3.99 11.43
N ALA A 62 19.50 3.42 12.59
CA ALA A 62 19.93 2.06 12.94
C ALA A 62 19.16 1.01 12.14
N ASN A 63 19.84 -0.07 11.76
CA ASN A 63 19.22 -1.18 11.08
C ASN A 63 18.68 -2.19 12.11
N PHE A 64 17.35 -2.24 12.24
CA PHE A 64 16.66 -3.16 13.15
C PHE A 64 16.34 -4.53 12.52
N SER A 65 16.87 -4.84 11.34
CA SER A 65 16.57 -6.10 10.64
C SER A 65 17.03 -7.35 11.39
N GLU A 66 18.11 -7.27 12.17
CA GLU A 66 18.63 -8.41 12.95
C GLU A 66 17.75 -8.74 14.15
N VAL A 67 17.12 -7.71 14.73
CA VAL A 67 16.29 -7.80 15.93
C VAL A 67 14.79 -7.79 15.62
N SER A 68 14.42 -7.92 14.35
CA SER A 68 13.02 -8.01 13.92
C SER A 68 12.75 -9.27 13.11
N ASN A 69 11.55 -9.81 13.28
CA ASN A 69 11.06 -10.96 12.52
C ASN A 69 9.79 -10.55 11.79
N THR A 70 9.84 -10.54 10.46
CA THR A 70 8.71 -10.16 9.59
C THR A 70 8.21 -11.36 8.80
N SER A 71 6.91 -11.54 8.80
CA SER A 71 6.20 -12.61 8.10
C SER A 71 5.06 -12.03 7.26
N PHE A 72 4.79 -12.71 6.14
CA PHE A 72 3.75 -12.35 5.18
C PHE A 72 2.82 -13.55 5.00
N GLU A 73 1.56 -13.39 5.37
CA GLU A 73 0.53 -14.41 5.24
C GLU A 73 -0.42 -14.02 4.10
N LEU A 74 -0.49 -14.84 3.06
CA LEU A 74 -1.36 -14.58 1.92
C LEU A 74 -2.81 -14.96 2.25
N ASN A 75 -3.73 -14.03 2.05
CA ASN A 75 -5.17 -14.26 2.06
C ASN A 75 -5.68 -14.42 0.61
N PRO A 76 -5.98 -15.65 0.15
CA PRO A 76 -6.39 -15.91 -1.23
C PRO A 76 -7.78 -15.39 -1.57
N GLU A 77 -8.67 -15.14 -0.60
CA GLU A 77 -10.05 -14.65 -0.87
C GLU A 77 -10.06 -13.25 -1.45
N ASN A 78 -9.18 -12.37 -0.95
CA ASN A 78 -9.10 -10.97 -1.34
C ASN A 78 -7.82 -10.64 -2.11
N VAL A 79 -6.96 -11.64 -2.38
CA VAL A 79 -5.65 -11.47 -3.04
C VAL A 79 -4.80 -10.40 -2.33
N THR A 80 -4.83 -10.39 -0.99
CA THR A 80 -4.04 -9.48 -0.15
C THR A 80 -3.16 -10.29 0.79
N MET A 81 -2.12 -9.68 1.35
CA MET A 81 -1.37 -10.30 2.44
C MET A 81 -1.58 -9.57 3.75
N LYS A 82 -1.58 -10.35 4.82
CA LYS A 82 -1.43 -9.90 6.19
C LYS A 82 0.06 -9.83 6.51
N VAL A 83 0.50 -8.66 6.95
CA VAL A 83 1.87 -8.38 7.35
C VAL A 83 1.94 -8.47 8.86
N VAL A 84 2.85 -9.28 9.40
CA VAL A 84 3.12 -9.36 10.84
C VAL A 84 4.60 -9.21 11.06
N SER A 85 4.99 -8.18 11.80
CA SER A 85 6.39 -7.93 12.19
C SER A 85 6.52 -7.82 13.70
N VAL A 86 7.51 -8.50 14.26
CA VAL A 86 7.83 -8.48 15.69
C VAL A 86 9.22 -7.87 15.86
N LEU A 87 9.34 -6.86 16.72
CA LEU A 87 10.60 -6.25 17.11
C LEU A 87 10.95 -6.71 18.53
N TYR A 88 12.16 -7.24 18.72
CA TYR A 88 12.68 -7.71 20.00
C TYR A 88 13.64 -6.69 20.63
N ASN A 89 13.93 -6.86 21.92
CA ASN A 89 14.88 -6.06 22.69
C ASN A 89 14.51 -4.57 22.71
N VAL A 90 13.24 -4.26 22.96
CA VAL A 90 12.77 -2.88 23.03
C VAL A 90 13.01 -2.27 24.41
N THR A 91 13.40 -1.00 24.41
CA THR A 91 13.69 -0.25 25.63
C THR A 91 12.44 0.48 26.10
N ILE A 92 12.18 0.44 27.41
CA ILE A 92 11.11 1.24 28.04
C ILE A 92 11.42 2.73 27.86
N ASN A 93 10.37 3.55 27.75
CA ASN A 93 10.46 4.99 27.54
C ASN A 93 11.03 5.40 26.16
N THR A 94 11.08 4.46 25.22
CA THR A 94 11.43 4.70 23.82
C THR A 94 10.19 4.63 22.93
N THR A 95 10.10 5.53 21.96
CA THR A 95 9.11 5.46 20.88
C THR A 95 9.70 4.68 19.72
N TYR A 96 8.96 3.67 19.26
CA TYR A 96 9.27 2.87 18.09
C TYR A 96 8.20 3.08 17.02
N SER A 97 8.66 3.07 15.77
CA SER A 97 7.82 3.26 14.59
C SER A 97 7.96 2.05 13.68
N CYS A 98 6.86 1.34 13.45
CA CYS A 98 6.74 0.31 12.41
C CYS A 98 6.28 0.97 11.13
N MET A 99 7.08 0.89 10.08
CA MET A 99 6.80 1.49 8.79
C MET A 99 6.61 0.40 7.74
N ILE A 100 5.41 0.32 7.17
CA ILE A 100 5.07 -0.60 6.08
C ILE A 100 4.90 0.25 4.84
N GLU A 101 5.75 0.04 3.83
CA GLU A 101 5.73 0.86 2.62
C GLU A 101 6.00 0.07 1.35
N ASN A 102 5.46 0.60 0.24
CA ASN A 102 5.77 0.17 -1.12
C ASN A 102 5.75 1.40 -2.04
N ASP A 103 5.84 1.18 -3.35
CA ASP A 103 5.88 2.27 -4.34
C ASP A 103 4.61 3.15 -4.39
N ILE A 104 3.53 2.76 -3.70
CA ILE A 104 2.19 3.37 -3.80
C ILE A 104 1.77 4.02 -2.48
N ALA A 105 2.02 3.37 -1.35
CA ALA A 105 1.57 3.80 -0.05
C ALA A 105 2.58 3.49 1.06
N LYS A 106 2.48 4.28 2.12
CA LYS A 106 3.27 4.18 3.34
C LYS A 106 2.34 4.28 4.53
N ALA A 107 2.31 3.26 5.36
CA ALA A 107 1.60 3.29 6.63
C ALA A 107 2.58 3.11 7.78
N THR A 108 2.37 3.88 8.83
CA THR A 108 3.25 3.91 9.98
C THR A 108 2.44 3.72 11.24
N GLY A 109 2.89 2.83 12.11
CA GLY A 109 2.36 2.65 13.45
C GLY A 109 3.43 3.01 14.48
N ASP A 110 3.16 4.05 15.26
CA ASP A 110 4.00 4.56 16.33
C ASP A 110 3.50 4.04 17.67
N ILE A 111 4.42 3.53 18.48
CA ILE A 111 4.14 3.10 19.85
C ILE A 111 5.18 3.65 20.80
N ARG A 112 4.71 4.22 21.91
CA ARG A 112 5.54 4.65 23.02
C ARG A 112 5.12 3.90 24.27
N VAL A 113 6.04 3.07 24.77
CA VAL A 113 5.85 2.31 26.00
C VAL A 113 6.47 3.10 27.14
N THR A 114 5.67 3.48 28.14
CA THR A 114 6.15 4.09 29.39
C THR A 114 5.74 3.21 30.56
N ASP A 115 6.37 3.38 31.73
CA ASP A 115 6.08 2.58 32.93
C ASP A 115 4.60 2.64 33.36
N SER A 116 3.90 3.73 33.01
CA SER A 116 2.51 3.97 33.40
C SER A 116 1.51 3.96 32.24
N GLU A 117 1.95 4.17 31.00
CA GLU A 117 1.06 4.30 29.84
C GLU A 117 1.65 3.73 28.54
N ILE A 118 0.77 3.18 27.69
CA ILE A 118 1.09 2.83 26.31
C ILE A 118 0.36 3.81 25.40
N LYS A 119 1.11 4.63 24.65
CA LYS A 119 0.53 5.51 23.63
C LYS A 119 0.72 4.89 22.25
N ARG A 120 -0.36 4.78 21.49
CA ARG A 120 -0.38 4.25 20.12
C ARG A 120 -0.88 5.34 19.19
N GLN A 121 -0.20 5.52 18.08
CA GLN A 121 -0.61 6.43 17.01
C GLN A 121 -0.34 5.74 15.68
N SER A 122 -1.22 5.92 14.71
CA SER A 122 -1.05 5.29 13.41
C SER A 122 -1.48 6.24 12.30
N HIS A 123 -0.72 6.26 11.21
CA HIS A 123 -1.01 7.13 10.08
C HIS A 123 -0.77 6.41 8.75
N LEU A 124 -1.50 6.83 7.71
CA LEU A 124 -1.38 6.28 6.37
C LEU A 124 -1.23 7.42 5.36
N GLN A 125 -0.23 7.30 4.51
CA GLN A 125 0.13 8.24 3.48
C GLN A 125 0.11 7.54 2.12
N LEU A 126 -0.48 8.20 1.13
CA LEU A 126 -0.45 7.75 -0.24
C LEU A 126 0.75 8.42 -0.93
N LEU A 127 1.71 7.63 -1.40
CA LEU A 127 2.94 8.14 -2.03
C LEU A 127 2.73 8.43 -3.52
N ASN A 128 1.96 7.59 -4.21
CA ASN A 128 1.75 7.73 -5.64
C ASN A 128 0.33 7.27 -6.04
N SER A 129 -0.61 8.22 -6.15
CA SER A 129 -1.84 7.94 -6.89
C SER A 129 -1.55 8.12 -8.38
N LYS A 130 -1.22 7.03 -9.08
CA LYS A 130 -1.42 7.03 -10.53
C LYS A 130 -2.92 6.95 -10.83
N ALA A 131 -3.66 7.99 -10.46
CA ALA A 131 -4.82 8.41 -11.24
C ALA A 131 -4.27 9.09 -12.50
N SER A 132 -3.56 8.34 -13.35
CA SER A 132 -3.18 8.83 -14.65
C SER A 132 -4.48 9.03 -15.43
N LEU A 133 -4.90 10.28 -15.59
CA LEU A 133 -5.82 10.70 -16.64
C LEU A 133 -5.12 10.43 -17.98
N CYS A 134 -5.03 9.16 -18.33
CA CYS A 134 -4.20 8.68 -19.42
C CYS A 134 -4.91 9.04 -20.72
N LEU A 135 -4.39 10.06 -21.43
CA LEU A 135 -4.32 10.24 -22.90
C LEU A 135 -5.50 9.81 -23.80
N SER A 136 -6.65 9.46 -23.25
CA SER A 136 -7.77 8.82 -23.95
C SER A 136 -8.57 9.84 -24.74
N SER A 137 -8.52 11.12 -24.37
CA SER A 137 -9.17 12.19 -25.12
C SER A 137 -8.60 12.28 -26.54
N PHE A 138 -7.27 12.22 -26.72
CA PHE A 138 -6.65 12.36 -28.04
C PHE A 138 -6.89 11.14 -28.95
N VAL A 139 -6.89 9.93 -28.40
CA VAL A 139 -7.15 8.70 -29.18
C VAL A 139 -8.64 8.56 -29.50
N ALA A 140 -9.54 8.88 -28.56
CA ALA A 140 -10.98 8.83 -28.80
C ALA A 140 -11.43 9.85 -29.86
N ILE A 141 -10.88 11.07 -29.85
CA ILE A 141 -11.19 12.09 -30.87
C ILE A 141 -10.67 11.70 -32.25
N SER A 142 -9.48 11.08 -32.32
CA SER A 142 -8.91 10.62 -33.59
C SER A 142 -9.77 9.53 -34.26
N TRP A 143 -10.29 8.58 -33.49
CA TRP A 143 -11.14 7.49 -34.01
C TRP A 143 -12.55 7.94 -34.42
N VAL A 144 -13.08 9.01 -33.82
CA VAL A 144 -14.38 9.60 -34.22
C VAL A 144 -14.27 10.43 -35.50
N LEU A 145 -13.11 11.02 -35.79
CA LEU A 145 -12.88 11.85 -36.99
C LEU A 145 -12.43 11.07 -38.23
N LEU A 146 -11.80 9.90 -38.07
CA LEU A 146 -11.40 9.00 -39.16
C LEU A 146 -12.55 8.59 -40.12
N PRO A 147 -13.78 8.28 -39.68
CA PRO A 147 -14.89 7.98 -40.57
C PRO A 147 -15.52 9.22 -41.24
N LEU A 148 -15.16 10.45 -40.84
CA LEU A 148 -15.64 11.69 -41.45
C LEU A 148 -14.73 12.21 -42.58
N CYS A 149 -13.49 11.75 -42.67
CA CYS A 149 -12.55 12.12 -43.75
C CYS A 149 -13.02 11.83 -45.18
N PRO A 150 -13.71 10.72 -45.52
CA PRO A 150 -14.14 10.49 -46.90
C PRO A 150 -15.31 11.40 -47.32
N TYR A 151 -16.01 12.04 -46.37
CA TYR A 151 -17.11 12.98 -46.67
C TYR A 151 -16.65 14.41 -46.93
N LEU A 152 -15.46 14.79 -46.42
CA LEU A 152 -14.87 16.13 -46.63
C LEU A 152 -13.99 16.23 -47.88
N MET A 153 -13.56 15.10 -48.44
CA MET A 153 -12.79 15.03 -49.69
C MET A 153 -13.68 14.92 -50.95
N LEU A 154 -15.01 14.93 -50.78
CA LEU A 154 -15.98 14.93 -51.87
C LEU A 154 -16.72 16.27 -51.94
N LYS A 155 -15.98 17.36 -52.20
CA LYS A 155 -16.52 18.63 -52.68
C LYS A 155 -15.57 19.25 -53.68
#